data_AF-A0A5M6A6U2-F1
#
_entry.id   AF-A0A5M6A6U2-F1
#
_cell.length_a   1.000
_cell.length_b   1.000
_cell.length_c   1.000
_cell.angle_alpha   90.00
_cell.angle_beta   90.00
_cell.angle_gamma   90.00
#
_symmetry.space_group_name_H-M   'P 1'
#
loop_
_entity.id
_entity.type
_entity.pdbx_description
1 polymer ?
#
loop_
_entity_poly.entity_id
_entity_poly.type
_entity_poly.pdbx_seq_one_letter_code
_entity_poly.pdbx_strand_id
1 'polypeptide(L)'
;MKNLILTTVLSLTIFSGLQAQETYYEKHVAFPAGATAAEKVEMASRLVPTPQQLEWQRMELTAFLHFGVNTFTGREWGDGTEDPAIFNPTSLDCEQWVRTLKESGFKMAIITAKHHDGFCLWPTKTTRHSVVSSSWKDGKGDVVRELRDACKKYGIKFGVYLSPWDRNASCYGDSPAYNQFFIKQLTELLTNYGEVHEVWFDGANGEGPNGKKQIYDWDAILKTIRRLQPKAVTAIMGDDVRWVGNEKGIGRETEWSATALTPGIYPRSGEQNKELGIFGKAKDLGGRDIVARATELFWYPSEVDVSIRPGWFYHADQDKQVKSLNHLTDIYFKSVGYNSVLLLNIPPDLRGLINENDVQRLKEFSSYLKKTFARNCVLKGNEAWYGTSGTVRQYDIQKDALVNTFMIQEDISKGQRIESFLVEAYKDGSWIHMAEGTTVGYKRLVRFSDTRPERIRVTIRSARGVANVAAVGLFYAEPLADKNEEVQLGDVPVDGWQVVGGNADSRKAIDGDRKTVWRAFALTPLIVDMGDKVEVSGFSYAPSIGEDLTGTIYKYAFYVSLDGQSWTQCEASGEFSNIMHNPVPYFVRFGKTYPARYFKLEPLSEINNKNIVTVGEVGILTK
;
A
#
# COMPACT_ATOMS: atom_id res chain seq x y z
N MET A 1 -25.01 64.46 -61.77
CA MET A 1 -24.63 64.91 -60.41
C MET A 1 -24.95 63.79 -59.43
N LYS A 2 -23.93 63.37 -58.66
CA LYS A 2 -23.94 62.57 -57.43
C LYS A 2 -24.40 61.09 -57.46
N ASN A 3 -23.36 60.26 -57.44
CA ASN A 3 -23.23 58.86 -57.07
C ASN A 3 -24.07 58.40 -55.87
N LEU A 4 -24.58 57.17 -55.93
CA LEU A 4 -24.29 56.15 -54.92
C LEU A 4 -24.39 54.75 -55.56
N ILE A 5 -23.26 54.06 -55.63
CA ILE A 5 -23.11 52.70 -56.16
C ILE A 5 -23.57 51.73 -55.06
N LEU A 6 -24.58 50.92 -55.36
CA LEU A 6 -24.99 49.77 -54.55
C LEU A 6 -24.57 48.51 -55.31
N THR A 7 -23.43 47.91 -54.95
CA THR A 7 -22.98 46.65 -55.56
C THR A 7 -23.34 45.49 -54.65
N THR A 8 -24.16 44.61 -55.20
CA THR A 8 -24.60 43.33 -54.68
C THR A 8 -23.41 42.41 -54.33
N VAL A 9 -23.37 41.88 -53.11
CA VAL A 9 -22.45 40.79 -52.73
C VAL A 9 -23.19 39.47 -52.80
N LEU A 10 -22.72 38.59 -53.68
CA LEU A 10 -23.14 37.21 -53.83
C LEU A 10 -22.13 36.30 -53.11
N SER A 11 -22.64 35.38 -52.29
CA SER A 11 -22.07 34.06 -51.95
C SER A 11 -20.70 33.94 -51.27
N LEU A 12 -20.68 33.34 -50.06
CA LEU A 12 -20.20 31.96 -49.85
C LEU A 12 -20.44 31.56 -48.39
N THR A 13 -21.42 30.67 -48.17
CA THR A 13 -21.59 29.96 -46.90
C THR A 13 -20.55 28.86 -46.79
N ILE A 14 -19.50 29.09 -46.00
CA ILE A 14 -18.59 28.04 -45.55
C ILE A 14 -19.16 27.49 -44.24
N PHE A 15 -19.73 26.29 -44.30
CA PHE A 15 -19.97 25.47 -43.12
C PHE A 15 -18.61 24.92 -42.65
N SER A 16 -17.97 25.60 -41.70
CA SER A 16 -16.91 25.00 -40.89
C SER A 16 -17.53 24.51 -39.59
N GLY A 17 -17.60 23.18 -39.43
CA GLY A 17 -17.99 22.55 -38.17
C GLY A 17 -17.04 22.97 -37.06
N LEU A 18 -17.57 23.70 -36.07
CA LEU A 18 -16.93 23.88 -34.77
C LEU A 18 -16.97 22.54 -34.04
N GLN A 19 -15.92 21.74 -34.19
CA GLN A 19 -15.63 20.71 -33.21
C GLN A 19 -15.22 21.46 -31.93
N ALA A 20 -16.14 21.56 -30.97
CA ALA A 20 -15.83 22.14 -29.66
C ALA A 20 -14.63 21.38 -29.09
N GLN A 21 -13.55 22.10 -28.78
CA GLN A 21 -12.37 21.53 -28.13
C GLN A 21 -12.81 20.98 -26.77
N GLU A 22 -12.70 19.66 -26.55
CA GLU A 22 -12.99 19.06 -25.25
C GLU A 22 -12.05 19.65 -24.20
N THR A 23 -12.59 20.43 -23.27
CA THR A 23 -11.81 20.98 -22.14
C THR A 23 -11.66 19.90 -21.07
N TYR A 24 -10.43 19.49 -20.76
CA TYR A 24 -10.14 18.59 -19.63
C TYR A 24 -9.83 19.37 -18.36
N TYR A 25 -10.14 18.79 -17.20
CA TYR A 25 -9.79 19.34 -15.89
C TYR A 25 -8.57 18.59 -15.34
N GLU A 26 -7.40 19.21 -15.34
CA GLU A 26 -6.19 18.58 -14.82
C GLU A 26 -6.21 18.61 -13.29
N LYS A 27 -6.02 17.43 -12.66
CA LYS A 27 -5.89 17.20 -11.22
C LYS A 27 -7.10 17.52 -10.34
N HIS A 28 -7.85 18.58 -10.62
CA HIS A 28 -8.92 19.06 -9.77
C HIS A 28 -10.03 19.68 -10.61
N VAL A 29 -11.27 19.45 -10.17
CA VAL A 29 -12.44 20.13 -10.71
C VAL A 29 -13.39 20.51 -9.58
N ALA A 30 -13.76 21.79 -9.51
CA ALA A 30 -14.86 22.27 -8.67
C ALA A 30 -16.14 22.31 -9.50
N PHE A 31 -17.24 21.82 -8.92
CA PHE A 31 -18.55 21.86 -9.57
C PHE A 31 -19.23 23.22 -9.36
N PRO A 32 -19.86 23.80 -10.39
CA PRO A 32 -20.66 25.01 -10.23
C PRO A 32 -21.77 24.83 -9.19
N ALA A 33 -22.09 25.91 -8.47
CA ALA A 33 -23.24 25.93 -7.57
C ALA A 33 -24.53 25.62 -8.37
N GLY A 34 -25.31 24.65 -7.90
CA GLY A 34 -26.54 24.20 -8.58
C GLY A 34 -26.33 23.18 -9.71
N ALA A 35 -25.10 22.75 -10.00
CA ALA A 35 -24.84 21.70 -10.98
C ALA A 35 -25.61 20.41 -10.65
N THR A 36 -26.32 19.89 -11.64
CA THR A 36 -27.06 18.64 -11.57
C THR A 36 -26.12 17.44 -11.46
N ALA A 37 -26.63 16.30 -10.98
CA ALA A 37 -25.83 15.07 -10.93
C ALA A 37 -25.28 14.65 -12.30
N ALA A 38 -26.04 14.89 -13.38
CA ALA A 38 -25.61 14.59 -14.75
C ALA A 38 -24.44 15.47 -15.19
N GLU A 39 -24.50 16.79 -14.92
CA GLU A 39 -23.40 17.72 -15.20
C GLU A 39 -22.14 17.38 -14.39
N LYS A 40 -22.29 17.02 -13.11
CA LYS A 40 -21.16 16.59 -12.29
C LYS A 40 -20.50 15.33 -12.82
N VAL A 41 -21.26 14.33 -13.26
CA VAL A 41 -20.73 13.10 -13.87
C VAL A 41 -20.04 13.38 -15.21
N GLU A 42 -20.60 14.30 -16.01
CA GLU A 42 -19.98 14.74 -17.27
C GLU A 42 -18.64 15.41 -17.02
N MET A 43 -18.57 16.36 -16.07
CA MET A 43 -17.32 17.01 -15.68
C MET A 43 -16.32 16.02 -15.09
N ALA A 44 -16.77 15.07 -14.27
CA ALA A 44 -15.94 14.00 -13.71
C ALA A 44 -15.33 13.10 -14.79
N SER A 45 -16.00 12.90 -15.93
CA SER A 45 -15.49 12.11 -17.05
C SER A 45 -14.32 12.77 -17.79
N ARG A 46 -14.13 14.08 -17.59
CA ARG A 46 -13.07 14.92 -18.17
C ARG A 46 -12.00 15.34 -17.15
N LEU A 47 -12.07 14.84 -15.91
CA LEU A 47 -11.00 14.99 -14.91
C LEU A 47 -9.84 14.05 -15.27
N VAL A 48 -8.62 14.59 -15.36
CA VAL A 48 -7.43 13.89 -15.89
C VAL A 48 -6.22 14.03 -14.96
N PRO A 49 -5.25 13.09 -15.01
CA PRO A 49 -3.99 13.22 -14.28
C PRO A 49 -3.17 14.38 -14.79
N THR A 50 -2.33 14.95 -13.92
CA THR A 50 -1.16 15.71 -14.37
C THR A 50 -0.19 14.82 -15.16
N PRO A 51 0.72 15.37 -15.98
CA PRO A 51 1.79 14.59 -16.60
C PRO A 51 2.63 13.78 -15.60
N GLN A 52 2.85 14.31 -14.39
CA GLN A 52 3.58 13.66 -13.30
C GLN A 52 2.81 12.45 -12.75
N GLN A 53 1.50 12.60 -12.49
CA GLN A 53 0.65 11.49 -12.05
C GLN A 53 0.53 10.40 -13.11
N LEU A 54 0.45 10.77 -14.39
CA LEU A 54 0.41 9.81 -15.49
C LEU A 54 1.73 9.03 -15.60
N GLU A 55 2.87 9.72 -15.51
CA GLU A 55 4.18 9.07 -15.52
C GLU A 55 4.39 8.18 -14.29
N TRP A 56 3.88 8.61 -13.12
CA TRP A 56 3.88 7.80 -11.91
C TRP A 56 3.05 6.52 -12.08
N GLN A 57 1.83 6.64 -12.61
CA GLN A 57 0.95 5.49 -12.81
C GLN A 57 1.57 4.45 -13.75
N ARG A 58 2.33 4.90 -14.76
CA ARG A 58 3.07 4.02 -15.70
C ARG A 58 4.20 3.22 -15.05
N MET A 59 4.62 3.59 -13.85
CA MET A 59 5.65 2.83 -13.15
C MET A 59 5.15 1.46 -12.72
N GLU A 60 3.86 1.36 -12.36
CA GLU A 60 3.15 0.17 -11.86
C GLU A 60 3.73 -0.47 -10.60
N LEU A 61 5.03 -0.75 -10.58
CA LEU A 61 5.76 -1.44 -9.53
C LEU A 61 6.94 -0.61 -9.05
N THR A 62 6.86 -0.15 -7.80
CA THR A 62 7.86 0.67 -7.11
C THR A 62 8.31 -0.02 -5.83
N ALA A 63 9.51 0.30 -5.34
CA ALA A 63 10.12 -0.35 -4.19
C ALA A 63 10.26 0.63 -3.03
N PHE A 64 9.89 0.17 -1.84
CA PHE A 64 10.18 0.84 -0.58
C PHE A 64 11.39 0.18 0.08
N LEU A 65 12.25 0.97 0.69
CA LEU A 65 13.42 0.53 1.43
C LEU A 65 13.36 1.12 2.84
N HIS A 66 12.78 0.37 3.79
CA HIS A 66 12.87 0.72 5.21
C HIS A 66 14.23 0.28 5.74
N PHE A 67 15.05 1.27 6.09
CA PHE A 67 16.39 1.09 6.62
C PHE A 67 16.73 2.24 7.58
N GLY A 68 17.38 1.94 8.70
CA GLY A 68 17.69 2.94 9.72
C GLY A 68 18.05 2.30 11.06
N VAL A 69 18.06 3.08 12.14
CA VAL A 69 18.35 2.59 13.50
C VAL A 69 17.43 1.45 13.92
N ASN A 70 16.18 1.44 13.43
CA ASN A 70 15.20 0.38 13.68
C ASN A 70 15.63 -1.00 13.17
N THR A 71 16.39 -1.05 12.07
CA THR A 71 17.02 -2.28 11.58
C THR A 71 17.95 -2.89 12.64
N PHE A 72 18.65 -2.07 13.41
CA PHE A 72 19.64 -2.50 14.41
C PHE A 72 19.04 -2.72 15.80
N THR A 73 17.88 -2.14 16.09
CA THR A 73 17.16 -2.36 17.36
C THR A 73 16.14 -3.49 17.28
N GLY A 74 15.79 -3.95 16.08
CA GLY A 74 14.70 -4.93 15.88
C GLY A 74 13.31 -4.33 16.18
N ARG A 75 13.15 -3.02 16.04
CA ARG A 75 11.87 -2.32 16.24
C ARG A 75 11.23 -2.02 14.89
N GLU A 76 9.90 -2.00 14.84
CA GLU A 76 9.18 -1.40 13.70
C GLU A 76 9.19 0.13 13.82
N TRP A 77 8.89 0.64 15.01
CA TRP A 77 8.92 2.06 15.33
C TRP A 77 9.91 2.32 16.47
N GLY A 78 11.02 2.98 16.17
CA GLY A 78 11.91 3.55 17.18
C GLY A 78 11.24 4.66 17.98
N ASP A 79 11.80 4.95 19.15
CA ASP A 79 11.26 5.94 20.10
C ASP A 79 11.92 7.32 20.03
N GLY A 80 12.97 7.46 19.21
CA GLY A 80 13.74 8.67 19.01
C GLY A 80 14.86 8.86 20.05
N THR A 81 15.07 7.89 20.93
CA THR A 81 16.16 7.89 21.92
C THR A 81 17.30 6.94 21.55
N GLU A 82 17.20 6.27 20.40
CA GLU A 82 18.22 5.36 19.89
C GLU A 82 19.59 6.06 19.79
N ASP A 83 20.64 5.41 20.29
CA ASP A 83 22.01 5.91 20.16
C ASP A 83 22.46 5.79 18.70
N PRO A 84 22.83 6.90 18.00
CA PRO A 84 23.38 6.85 16.65
C PRO A 84 24.51 5.83 16.43
N ALA A 85 25.27 5.47 17.47
CA ALA A 85 26.35 4.49 17.39
C ALA A 85 25.88 3.08 16.99
N ILE A 86 24.60 2.74 17.23
CA ILE A 86 24.05 1.42 16.86
C ILE A 86 23.89 1.26 15.35
N PHE A 87 23.78 2.36 14.61
CA PHE A 87 23.73 2.34 13.16
C PHE A 87 25.14 2.05 12.61
N ASN A 88 25.41 0.77 12.32
CA ASN A 88 26.72 0.33 11.86
C ASN A 88 26.64 -0.86 10.90
N PRO A 89 26.07 -0.69 9.68
CA PRO A 89 26.00 -1.78 8.72
C PRO A 89 27.40 -2.22 8.28
N THR A 90 27.63 -3.53 8.29
CA THR A 90 28.97 -4.10 8.10
C THR A 90 29.45 -4.14 6.66
N SER A 91 28.55 -4.12 5.68
CA SER A 91 28.86 -4.29 4.25
C SER A 91 27.80 -3.63 3.36
N LEU A 92 27.36 -2.41 3.72
CA LEU A 92 26.31 -1.70 2.99
C LEU A 92 26.67 -1.56 1.51
N ASP A 93 25.77 -2.01 0.64
CA ASP A 93 25.91 -1.92 -0.82
C ASP A 93 24.57 -1.55 -1.48
N CYS A 94 24.36 -0.25 -1.67
CA CYS A 94 23.20 0.25 -2.40
C CYS A 94 23.16 -0.17 -3.88
N GLU A 95 24.31 -0.55 -4.48
CA GLU A 95 24.27 -1.12 -5.83
C GLU A 95 23.64 -2.50 -5.83
N GLN A 96 23.87 -3.32 -4.80
CA GLN A 96 23.18 -4.61 -4.65
C GLN A 96 21.66 -4.40 -4.53
N TRP A 97 21.23 -3.37 -3.81
CA TRP A 97 19.81 -3.04 -3.69
C TRP A 97 19.22 -2.72 -5.06
N VAL A 98 19.77 -1.71 -5.74
CA VAL A 98 19.21 -1.21 -6.99
C VAL A 98 19.34 -2.22 -8.14
N ARG A 99 20.43 -2.99 -8.21
CA ARG A 99 20.59 -4.07 -9.20
C ARG A 99 19.51 -5.13 -9.02
N THR A 100 19.27 -5.57 -7.79
CA THR A 100 18.19 -6.52 -7.47
C THR A 100 16.83 -5.96 -7.90
N LEU A 101 16.53 -4.72 -7.54
CA LEU A 101 15.27 -4.07 -7.91
C LEU A 101 15.10 -3.95 -9.44
N LYS A 102 16.16 -3.56 -10.16
CA LYS A 102 16.16 -3.43 -11.61
C LYS A 102 15.89 -4.76 -12.31
N GLU A 103 16.61 -5.81 -11.90
CA GLU A 103 16.45 -7.17 -12.44
C GLU A 103 15.05 -7.72 -12.19
N SER A 104 14.46 -7.36 -11.04
CA SER A 104 13.10 -7.76 -10.66
C SER A 104 11.98 -6.93 -11.28
N GLY A 105 12.30 -5.79 -11.92
CA GLY A 105 11.37 -5.04 -12.77
C GLY A 105 10.82 -3.75 -12.16
N PHE A 106 11.21 -3.40 -10.93
CA PHE A 106 10.85 -2.16 -10.27
C PHE A 106 11.30 -0.94 -11.08
N LYS A 107 10.55 0.17 -10.97
CA LYS A 107 10.84 1.41 -11.71
C LYS A 107 11.36 2.55 -10.85
N MET A 108 11.13 2.47 -9.55
CA MET A 108 11.57 3.46 -8.57
C MET A 108 11.97 2.80 -7.26
N ALA A 109 12.94 3.38 -6.57
CA ALA A 109 13.28 3.04 -5.19
C ALA A 109 13.05 4.26 -4.28
N ILE A 110 12.27 4.08 -3.22
CA ILE A 110 11.95 5.07 -2.20
C ILE A 110 12.64 4.64 -0.90
N ILE A 111 13.46 5.51 -0.32
CA ILE A 111 14.20 5.25 0.92
C ILE A 111 13.57 5.99 2.09
N THR A 112 13.50 5.35 3.27
CA THR A 112 13.25 6.02 4.55
C THR A 112 14.42 6.92 4.92
N ALA A 113 14.57 8.07 4.25
CA ALA A 113 15.64 9.02 4.54
C ALA A 113 15.62 9.44 6.02
N LYS A 114 14.42 9.56 6.59
CA LYS A 114 14.17 9.66 8.04
C LYS A 114 12.84 8.97 8.37
N HIS A 115 12.85 8.06 9.34
CA HIS A 115 11.64 7.41 9.87
C HIS A 115 11.09 8.14 11.11
N HIS A 116 10.05 7.61 11.76
CA HIS A 116 9.40 8.24 12.94
C HIS A 116 10.36 8.50 14.10
N ASP A 117 11.39 7.66 14.27
CA ASP A 117 12.45 7.85 15.26
C ASP A 117 13.23 9.15 15.06
N GLY A 118 13.26 9.71 13.85
CA GLY A 118 13.94 10.96 13.55
C GLY A 118 15.41 10.80 13.11
N PHE A 119 15.95 9.58 13.07
CA PHE A 119 17.33 9.33 12.64
C PHE A 119 17.47 9.58 11.14
N CYS A 120 18.34 10.52 10.77
CA CYS A 120 18.53 10.89 9.36
C CYS A 120 19.66 10.07 8.70
N LEU A 121 19.35 9.42 7.57
CA LEU A 121 20.27 8.59 6.79
C LEU A 121 21.29 9.38 5.94
N TRP A 122 21.27 10.70 6.03
CA TRP A 122 22.19 11.60 5.34
C TRP A 122 22.80 12.60 6.31
N PRO A 123 23.95 13.21 5.98
CA PRO A 123 24.65 14.15 6.85
C PRO A 123 23.96 15.52 6.87
N THR A 124 22.74 15.56 7.41
CA THR A 124 21.93 16.78 7.53
C THR A 124 22.59 17.83 8.42
N LYS A 125 22.41 19.11 8.09
CA LYS A 125 22.87 20.21 8.95
C LYS A 125 21.90 20.54 10.07
N THR A 126 20.71 19.91 10.11
CA THR A 126 19.65 20.29 11.04
C THR A 126 19.73 19.60 12.39
N THR A 127 20.31 18.39 12.47
CA THR A 127 20.40 17.60 13.71
C THR A 127 21.64 16.69 13.73
N ARG A 128 22.13 16.41 14.93
CA ARG A 128 23.17 15.39 15.17
C ARG A 128 22.62 13.97 15.22
N HIS A 129 21.30 13.79 15.33
CA HIS A 129 20.66 12.47 15.29
C HIS A 129 20.56 11.97 13.84
N SER A 130 21.72 11.64 13.29
CA SER A 130 21.93 11.25 11.90
C SER A 130 23.20 10.43 11.77
N VAL A 131 23.48 9.94 10.56
CA VAL A 131 24.70 9.19 10.22
C VAL A 131 26.00 9.90 10.63
N VAL A 132 26.00 11.24 10.79
CA VAL A 132 27.19 12.01 11.23
C VAL A 132 27.67 11.64 12.63
N SER A 133 26.77 11.14 13.48
CA SER A 133 27.06 10.72 14.85
C SER A 133 27.15 9.20 15.00
N SER A 134 27.03 8.46 13.90
CA SER A 134 27.17 7.00 13.88
C SER A 134 28.63 6.57 13.71
N SER A 135 28.93 5.34 14.10
CA SER A 135 30.26 4.74 13.88
C SER A 135 30.46 4.33 12.41
N TRP A 136 29.39 4.23 11.63
CA TRP A 136 29.44 3.81 10.24
C TRP A 136 30.26 4.80 9.38
N LYS A 137 31.27 4.28 8.68
CA LYS A 137 32.21 5.06 7.85
C LYS A 137 32.79 6.28 8.59
N ASP A 138 33.09 6.13 9.88
CA ASP A 138 33.62 7.19 10.74
C ASP A 138 32.75 8.47 10.74
N GLY A 139 31.43 8.32 10.67
CA GLY A 139 30.47 9.44 10.62
C GLY A 139 30.47 10.21 9.29
N LYS A 140 31.12 9.69 8.25
CA LYS A 140 31.22 10.33 6.91
C LYS A 140 30.30 9.70 5.87
N GLY A 141 29.52 8.70 6.26
CA GLY A 141 28.60 8.02 5.36
C GLY A 141 27.38 8.85 4.98
N ASP A 142 26.78 8.51 3.85
CA ASP A 142 25.55 9.12 3.33
C ASP A 142 24.78 8.06 2.52
N VAL A 143 23.83 7.38 3.16
CA VAL A 143 23.07 6.29 2.52
C VAL A 143 22.22 6.82 1.38
N VAL A 144 21.67 8.04 1.54
CA VAL A 144 20.83 8.69 0.53
C VAL A 144 21.65 8.97 -0.75
N ARG A 145 22.90 9.40 -0.61
CA ARG A 145 23.84 9.55 -1.75
C ARG A 145 24.13 8.22 -2.41
N GLU A 146 24.52 7.21 -1.64
CA GLU A 146 24.90 5.90 -2.17
C GLU A 146 23.74 5.25 -2.95
N LEU A 147 22.52 5.34 -2.42
CA LEU A 147 21.33 4.88 -3.13
C LEU A 147 21.04 5.72 -4.37
N ARG A 148 21.14 7.05 -4.27
CA ARG A 148 20.88 7.92 -5.42
C ARG A 148 21.82 7.64 -6.59
N ASP A 149 23.10 7.42 -6.30
CA ASP A 149 24.11 7.15 -7.32
C ASP A 149 23.90 5.77 -7.95
N ALA A 150 23.54 4.75 -7.16
CA ALA A 150 23.12 3.45 -7.66
C ALA A 150 21.86 3.57 -8.56
N CYS A 151 20.83 4.29 -8.14
CA CYS A 151 19.63 4.56 -8.96
C CYS A 151 19.99 5.21 -10.30
N LYS A 152 20.93 6.17 -10.31
CA LYS A 152 21.45 6.78 -11.55
C LYS A 152 22.10 5.74 -12.45
N LYS A 153 22.97 4.90 -11.89
CA LYS A 153 23.76 3.89 -12.62
C LYS A 153 22.87 2.86 -13.33
N TYR A 154 21.83 2.37 -12.65
CA TYR A 154 20.97 1.30 -13.17
C TYR A 154 19.68 1.81 -13.84
N GLY A 155 19.48 3.12 -13.92
CA GLY A 155 18.30 3.74 -14.53
C GLY A 155 17.01 3.36 -13.79
N ILE A 156 17.04 3.52 -12.46
CA ILE A 156 15.89 3.42 -11.56
C ILE A 156 15.57 4.84 -11.06
N LYS A 157 14.29 5.21 -11.06
CA LYS A 157 13.86 6.51 -10.50
C LYS A 157 14.09 6.51 -8.98
N PHE A 158 14.27 7.68 -8.41
CA PHE A 158 14.60 7.83 -7.00
C PHE A 158 13.48 8.63 -6.29
N GLY A 159 13.04 8.14 -5.15
CA GLY A 159 12.09 8.79 -4.26
C GLY A 159 12.62 8.86 -2.83
N VAL A 160 12.02 9.71 -2.01
CA VAL A 160 12.36 9.84 -0.59
C VAL A 160 11.11 9.78 0.28
N TYR A 161 11.20 9.01 1.35
CA TYR A 161 10.30 9.10 2.49
C TYR A 161 10.95 10.00 3.54
N LEU A 162 10.20 10.99 4.02
CA LEU A 162 10.62 11.88 5.09
C LEU A 162 9.48 11.97 6.09
N SER A 163 9.61 11.26 7.22
CA SER A 163 8.53 11.19 8.20
C SER A 163 8.15 12.58 8.72
N PRO A 164 6.87 12.99 8.59
CA PRO A 164 6.38 14.22 9.22
C PRO A 164 6.46 14.14 10.74
N TRP A 165 6.03 13.01 11.31
CA TRP A 165 6.19 12.73 12.74
C TRP A 165 7.65 12.44 13.07
N ASP A 166 8.20 13.16 14.05
CA ASP A 166 9.59 13.02 14.49
C ASP A 166 9.64 12.95 16.01
N ARG A 167 10.09 11.80 16.51
CA ARG A 167 10.14 11.51 17.95
C ARG A 167 11.43 12.01 18.61
N ASN A 168 12.46 12.38 17.83
CA ASN A 168 13.73 12.88 18.34
C ASN A 168 13.79 14.41 18.41
N ALA A 169 13.32 15.10 17.37
CA ALA A 169 13.48 16.53 17.25
C ALA A 169 12.83 17.27 18.43
N SER A 170 13.65 18.01 19.18
CA SER A 170 13.18 18.76 20.35
C SER A 170 12.14 19.84 20.02
N CYS A 171 12.19 20.36 18.79
CA CYS A 171 11.23 21.34 18.27
C CYS A 171 9.93 20.71 17.76
N TYR A 172 9.80 19.38 17.66
CA TYR A 172 8.54 18.77 17.24
C TYR A 172 7.39 19.14 18.19
N GLY A 173 6.29 19.67 17.65
CA GLY A 173 5.18 20.24 18.41
C GLY A 173 5.25 21.78 18.57
N ASP A 174 6.45 22.38 18.51
CA ASP A 174 6.61 23.82 18.26
C ASP A 174 6.45 24.06 16.76
N SER A 175 5.21 24.28 16.35
CA SER A 175 4.82 24.15 14.94
C SER A 175 5.63 25.03 13.99
N PRO A 176 5.84 26.35 14.24
CA PRO A 176 6.69 27.18 13.40
C PRO A 176 8.15 26.70 13.33
N ALA A 177 8.73 26.32 14.46
CA ALA A 177 10.12 25.87 14.51
C ALA A 177 10.32 24.54 13.78
N TYR A 178 9.43 23.57 14.00
CA TYR A 178 9.49 22.28 13.34
C TYR A 178 9.21 22.38 11.84
N ASN A 179 8.26 23.23 11.40
CA ASN A 179 8.04 23.44 9.96
C ASN A 179 9.30 23.98 9.26
N GLN A 180 10.01 24.92 9.89
CA GLN A 180 11.30 25.40 9.35
C GLN A 180 12.38 24.31 9.36
N PHE A 181 12.46 23.51 10.43
CA PHE A 181 13.37 22.37 10.51
C PHE A 181 13.09 21.34 9.40
N PHE A 182 11.83 20.98 9.24
CA PHE A 182 11.36 20.01 8.24
C PHE A 182 11.60 20.50 6.81
N ILE A 183 11.28 21.76 6.50
CA ILE A 183 11.54 22.36 5.18
C ILE A 183 13.05 22.42 4.88
N LYS A 184 13.90 22.65 5.88
CA LYS A 184 15.37 22.59 5.69
C LYS A 184 15.83 21.17 5.33
N GLN A 185 15.36 20.15 6.05
CA GLN A 185 15.67 18.75 5.72
C GLN A 185 15.18 18.37 4.32
N LEU A 186 13.94 18.73 4.00
CA LEU A 186 13.35 18.52 2.68
C LEU A 186 14.16 19.24 1.60
N THR A 187 14.58 20.49 1.83
CA THR A 187 15.39 21.25 0.89
C THR A 187 16.73 20.56 0.61
N GLU A 188 17.41 20.00 1.62
CA GLU A 188 18.63 19.23 1.42
C GLU A 188 18.39 18.00 0.53
N LEU A 189 17.36 17.21 0.85
CA LEU A 189 16.98 16.01 0.10
C LEU A 189 16.59 16.30 -1.36
N LEU A 190 15.90 17.42 -1.59
CA LEU A 190 15.41 17.80 -2.91
C LEU A 190 16.37 18.69 -3.72
N THR A 191 17.53 19.06 -3.15
CA THR A 191 18.55 19.85 -3.87
C THR A 191 19.77 19.02 -4.18
N ASN A 192 20.25 18.25 -3.20
CA ASN A 192 21.58 17.65 -3.29
C ASN A 192 21.57 16.31 -4.05
N TYR A 193 20.44 15.61 -4.10
CA TYR A 193 20.36 14.23 -4.60
C TYR A 193 19.74 14.13 -6.00
N GLY A 194 19.93 15.16 -6.84
CA GLY A 194 19.46 15.16 -8.23
C GLY A 194 17.94 15.07 -8.35
N GLU A 195 17.44 14.48 -9.44
CA GLU A 195 16.00 14.34 -9.69
C GLU A 195 15.33 13.34 -8.74
N VAL A 196 14.26 13.78 -8.07
CA VAL A 196 13.38 13.02 -7.18
C VAL A 196 12.01 12.92 -7.84
N HIS A 197 11.44 11.71 -7.91
CA HIS A 197 10.17 11.44 -8.58
C HIS A 197 9.00 11.28 -7.63
N GLU A 198 9.27 10.99 -6.36
CA GLU A 198 8.23 10.87 -5.33
C GLU A 198 8.75 11.32 -3.98
N VAL A 199 7.92 12.07 -3.27
CA VAL A 199 8.13 12.46 -1.88
C VAL A 199 6.99 11.89 -1.06
N TRP A 200 7.31 10.94 -0.19
CA TRP A 200 6.34 10.20 0.62
C TRP A 200 6.25 10.78 2.02
N PHE A 201 5.06 11.23 2.42
CA PHE A 201 4.80 11.83 3.72
C PHE A 201 3.78 11.00 4.50
N ASP A 202 4.26 10.30 5.51
CA ASP A 202 3.42 9.44 6.33
C ASP A 202 2.30 10.18 7.06
N GLY A 203 1.14 9.53 7.12
CA GLY A 203 0.00 9.97 7.93
C GLY A 203 0.01 9.41 9.35
N ALA A 204 0.83 8.39 9.64
CA ALA A 204 0.94 7.78 10.95
C ALA A 204 1.52 8.75 11.99
N ASN A 205 0.87 8.79 13.16
CA ASN A 205 1.30 9.61 14.29
C ASN A 205 0.85 8.97 15.61
N GLY A 206 1.82 8.53 16.41
CA GLY A 206 1.61 7.83 17.67
C GLY A 206 1.63 8.70 18.93
N GLU A 207 1.64 10.04 18.83
CA GLU A 207 1.60 10.94 20.00
C GLU A 207 0.31 10.77 20.83
N GLY A 208 -0.77 10.30 20.19
CA GLY A 208 -2.05 10.09 20.82
C GLY A 208 -2.70 11.41 21.31
N PRO A 209 -3.75 11.31 22.17
CA PRO A 209 -4.49 12.48 22.63
C PRO A 209 -3.64 13.48 23.42
N ASN A 210 -2.69 12.99 24.22
CA ASN A 210 -1.94 13.78 25.21
C ASN A 210 -0.52 14.14 24.78
N GLY A 211 -0.01 13.60 23.67
CA GLY A 211 1.32 13.91 23.17
C GLY A 211 1.41 15.25 22.43
N LYS A 212 2.57 15.48 21.82
CA LYS A 212 2.92 16.70 21.08
C LYS A 212 1.95 16.92 19.91
N LYS A 213 1.59 18.18 19.65
CA LYS A 213 0.67 18.57 18.58
C LYS A 213 1.40 19.41 17.54
N GLN A 214 1.70 18.80 16.40
CA GLN A 214 2.32 19.48 15.27
C GLN A 214 1.24 19.92 14.27
N ILE A 215 1.25 21.21 13.93
CA ILE A 215 0.48 21.76 12.80
C ILE A 215 1.45 21.94 11.64
N TYR A 216 1.34 21.07 10.63
CA TYR A 216 2.21 21.12 9.46
C TYR A 216 1.80 22.22 8.49
N ASP A 217 2.76 23.02 8.04
CA ASP A 217 2.55 23.99 6.97
C ASP A 217 2.68 23.29 5.60
N TRP A 218 1.66 22.50 5.26
CA TRP A 218 1.63 21.73 4.02
C TRP A 218 1.72 22.60 2.77
N ASP A 219 1.20 23.83 2.80
CA ASP A 219 1.32 24.77 1.68
C ASP A 219 2.78 25.14 1.43
N ALA A 220 3.53 25.54 2.47
CA ALA A 220 4.96 25.84 2.33
C ALA A 220 5.79 24.61 1.93
N ILE A 221 5.47 23.45 2.49
CA ILE A 221 6.10 22.16 2.14
C ILE A 221 5.90 21.85 0.66
N LEU A 222 4.65 21.85 0.17
CA LEU A 222 4.33 21.55 -1.22
C LEU A 222 4.95 22.58 -2.18
N LYS A 223 4.89 23.88 -1.87
CA LYS A 223 5.54 24.93 -2.68
C LYS A 223 7.05 24.71 -2.79
N THR A 224 7.68 24.23 -1.72
CA THR A 224 9.11 23.88 -1.74
C THR A 224 9.38 22.72 -2.70
N ILE A 225 8.56 21.66 -2.66
CA ILE A 225 8.69 20.50 -3.55
C ILE A 225 8.50 20.91 -5.00
N ARG A 226 7.42 21.63 -5.34
CA ARG A 226 7.15 22.04 -6.73
C ARG A 226 8.26 22.91 -7.30
N ARG A 227 8.87 23.77 -6.48
CA ARG A 227 9.98 24.63 -6.88
C ARG A 227 11.27 23.84 -7.14
N LEU A 228 11.59 22.87 -6.28
CA LEU A 228 12.85 22.13 -6.35
C LEU A 228 12.79 20.92 -7.28
N GLN A 229 11.64 20.25 -7.31
CA GLN A 229 11.42 18.96 -7.98
C GLN A 229 10.06 18.97 -8.70
N PRO A 230 9.93 19.71 -9.82
CA PRO A 230 8.66 19.87 -10.53
C PRO A 230 8.09 18.58 -11.15
N LYS A 231 8.90 17.51 -11.20
CA LYS A 231 8.49 16.17 -11.64
C LYS A 231 8.07 15.25 -10.50
N ALA A 232 8.31 15.62 -9.25
CA ALA A 232 7.96 14.80 -8.12
C ALA A 232 6.45 14.79 -7.90
N VAL A 233 5.89 13.61 -7.62
CA VAL A 233 4.57 13.48 -6.99
C VAL A 233 4.71 13.51 -5.46
N THR A 234 3.69 14.02 -4.77
CA THR A 234 3.59 13.98 -3.32
C THR A 234 2.55 12.96 -2.88
N ALA A 235 2.97 12.02 -2.03
CA ALA A 235 2.18 10.85 -1.64
C ALA A 235 1.68 10.91 -0.19
N ILE A 236 0.49 10.35 0.02
CA ILE A 236 -0.20 10.15 1.31
C ILE A 236 -0.63 11.45 1.98
N MET A 237 0.27 12.15 2.67
CA MET A 237 0.09 13.54 3.08
C MET A 237 0.55 14.48 1.96
N GLY A 238 -0.02 14.26 0.78
CA GLY A 238 0.15 15.02 -0.44
C GLY A 238 -1.18 15.10 -1.20
N ASP A 239 -1.15 15.64 -2.42
CA ASP A 239 -2.33 15.75 -3.29
C ASP A 239 -2.13 15.12 -4.68
N ASP A 240 -1.03 14.39 -4.90
CA ASP A 240 -0.81 13.68 -6.16
C ASP A 240 -1.09 12.18 -6.06
N VAL A 241 -0.78 11.53 -4.94
CA VAL A 241 -0.89 10.07 -4.76
C VAL A 241 -1.53 9.73 -3.42
N ARG A 242 -2.55 8.86 -3.44
CA ARG A 242 -3.38 8.52 -2.29
C ARG A 242 -3.03 7.15 -1.72
N TRP A 243 -3.02 7.05 -0.39
CA TRP A 243 -2.99 5.75 0.29
C TRP A 243 -4.22 4.90 -0.03
N VAL A 244 -4.02 3.61 -0.35
CA VAL A 244 -5.14 2.69 -0.60
C VAL A 244 -6.06 2.52 0.62
N GLY A 245 -5.51 2.64 1.84
CA GLY A 245 -6.26 2.49 3.09
C GLY A 245 -5.90 1.24 3.91
N ASN A 246 -4.90 0.46 3.49
CA ASN A 246 -4.40 -0.70 4.23
C ASN A 246 -2.96 -1.03 3.81
N GLU A 247 -2.26 -1.77 4.65
CA GLU A 247 -0.86 -2.22 4.43
C GLU A 247 -0.80 -3.70 4.01
N LYS A 248 -1.92 -4.28 3.55
CA LYS A 248 -2.05 -5.71 3.24
C LYS A 248 -1.77 -6.02 1.77
N GLY A 249 -1.51 -5.00 0.95
CA GLY A 249 -1.33 -5.18 -0.49
C GLY A 249 -2.64 -5.37 -1.25
N ILE A 250 -3.75 -4.81 -0.76
CA ILE A 250 -5.09 -5.03 -1.31
C ILE A 250 -5.71 -3.70 -1.77
N GLY A 251 -5.83 -3.53 -3.08
CA GLY A 251 -6.59 -2.48 -3.77
C GLY A 251 -8.10 -2.71 -3.76
N ARG A 252 -8.85 -1.85 -4.45
CA ARG A 252 -10.30 -2.02 -4.64
C ARG A 252 -10.60 -2.60 -6.02
N GLU A 253 -11.62 -3.46 -6.10
CA GLU A 253 -12.15 -3.87 -7.40
C GLU A 253 -12.78 -2.70 -8.16
N THR A 254 -13.42 -1.79 -7.42
CA THR A 254 -13.95 -0.51 -7.89
C THR A 254 -13.06 0.61 -7.36
N GLU A 255 -12.03 0.99 -8.12
CA GLU A 255 -11.02 1.98 -7.71
C GLU A 255 -11.08 3.23 -8.59
N TRP A 256 -11.72 4.28 -8.06
CA TRP A 256 -11.82 5.59 -8.70
C TRP A 256 -10.60 6.46 -8.38
N SER A 257 -9.78 6.73 -9.40
CA SER A 257 -8.73 7.76 -9.34
C SER A 257 -9.32 9.16 -9.43
N ALA A 258 -10.42 9.32 -10.18
CA ALA A 258 -11.29 10.50 -10.14
C ALA A 258 -12.23 10.41 -8.92
N THR A 259 -11.76 10.91 -7.77
CA THR A 259 -12.37 10.67 -6.45
C THR A 259 -12.84 11.96 -5.78
N ALA A 260 -13.85 11.84 -4.92
CA ALA A 260 -14.29 12.91 -4.04
C ALA A 260 -13.52 12.96 -2.72
N LEU A 261 -12.59 12.03 -2.46
CA LEU A 261 -11.79 12.06 -1.24
C LEU A 261 -10.84 13.26 -1.29
N THR A 262 -11.11 14.26 -0.44
CA THR A 262 -10.28 15.45 -0.32
C THR A 262 -8.94 15.08 0.32
N PRO A 263 -7.80 15.43 -0.32
CA PRO A 263 -6.46 15.21 0.24
C PRO A 263 -6.32 15.77 1.66
N GLY A 264 -5.77 14.98 2.58
CA GLY A 264 -5.72 15.30 4.02
C GLY A 264 -4.91 16.56 4.37
N ILE A 265 -4.07 17.02 3.45
CA ILE A 265 -3.30 18.25 3.59
C ILE A 265 -4.15 19.53 3.46
N TYR A 266 -5.33 19.45 2.86
CA TYR A 266 -6.21 20.61 2.72
C TYR A 266 -6.98 20.83 4.02
N PRO A 267 -7.04 22.07 4.54
CA PRO A 267 -7.75 22.36 5.79
C PRO A 267 -9.23 21.92 5.79
N ARG A 268 -9.87 21.96 4.61
CA ARG A 268 -11.27 21.57 4.41
C ARG A 268 -11.53 20.06 4.35
N SER A 269 -10.47 19.24 4.31
CA SER A 269 -10.60 17.78 4.09
C SER A 269 -11.41 17.07 5.15
N GLY A 270 -11.21 17.41 6.43
CA GLY A 270 -11.91 16.76 7.55
C GLY A 270 -13.43 16.96 7.51
N GLU A 271 -13.89 18.18 7.23
CA GLU A 271 -15.32 18.51 7.14
C GLU A 271 -15.95 17.88 5.89
N GLN A 272 -15.36 18.09 4.71
CA GLN A 272 -15.90 17.60 3.45
C GLN A 272 -15.98 16.06 3.39
N ASN A 273 -14.90 15.37 3.80
CA ASN A 273 -14.89 13.91 3.81
C ASN A 273 -15.95 13.35 4.77
N LYS A 274 -16.16 14.00 5.91
CA LYS A 274 -17.21 13.64 6.88
C LYS A 274 -18.61 13.85 6.31
N GLU A 275 -18.87 14.97 5.64
CA GLU A 275 -20.17 15.25 4.99
C GLU A 275 -20.52 14.21 3.92
N LEU A 276 -19.52 13.77 3.15
CA LEU A 276 -19.70 12.75 2.13
C LEU A 276 -19.73 11.33 2.69
N GLY A 277 -19.31 11.13 3.95
CA GLY A 277 -19.22 9.82 4.60
C GLY A 277 -18.10 8.96 4.04
N ILE A 278 -17.01 9.58 3.57
CA ILE A 278 -15.86 8.90 2.96
C ILE A 278 -14.60 9.11 3.79
N PHE A 279 -13.69 8.16 3.71
CA PHE A 279 -12.38 8.16 4.37
C PHE A 279 -11.46 7.20 3.62
N GLY A 280 -10.16 7.17 3.93
CA GLY A 280 -9.18 6.39 3.17
C GLY A 280 -9.50 4.91 2.99
N LYS A 281 -10.28 4.29 3.89
CA LYS A 281 -10.70 2.88 3.82
C LYS A 281 -12.15 2.67 3.35
N ALA A 282 -12.87 3.73 2.98
CA ALA A 282 -14.24 3.60 2.48
C ALA A 282 -14.25 2.78 1.17
N LYS A 283 -15.34 2.04 0.96
CA LYS A 283 -15.50 1.14 -0.20
C LYS A 283 -15.72 1.90 -1.51
N ASP A 284 -16.52 2.96 -1.47
CA ASP A 284 -16.76 3.84 -2.62
C ASP A 284 -16.21 5.23 -2.33
N LEU A 285 -15.37 5.72 -3.24
CA LEU A 285 -14.71 7.01 -3.18
C LEU A 285 -15.05 7.90 -4.38
N GLY A 286 -15.89 7.44 -5.30
CA GLY A 286 -16.07 8.16 -6.55
C GLY A 286 -17.25 7.70 -7.41
N GLY A 287 -18.11 6.80 -6.95
CA GLY A 287 -19.33 6.39 -7.64
C GLY A 287 -20.32 7.54 -7.88
N ARG A 288 -21.32 7.32 -8.74
CA ARG A 288 -22.25 8.39 -9.17
C ARG A 288 -22.95 9.08 -8.00
N ASP A 289 -23.32 8.34 -6.96
CA ASP A 289 -23.98 8.88 -5.77
C ASP A 289 -23.05 9.77 -4.93
N ILE A 290 -21.76 9.42 -4.86
CA ILE A 290 -20.73 10.25 -4.24
C ILE A 290 -20.54 11.53 -5.07
N VAL A 291 -20.36 11.39 -6.39
CA VAL A 291 -20.18 12.53 -7.32
C VAL A 291 -21.38 13.49 -7.27
N ALA A 292 -22.60 12.97 -7.18
CA ALA A 292 -23.81 13.79 -7.11
C ALA A 292 -23.82 14.70 -5.87
N ARG A 293 -23.33 14.21 -4.73
CA ARG A 293 -23.25 14.95 -3.46
C ARG A 293 -22.00 15.82 -3.33
N ALA A 294 -20.91 15.46 -4.00
CA ALA A 294 -19.65 16.18 -3.96
C ALA A 294 -19.75 17.60 -4.55
N THR A 295 -18.92 18.51 -4.04
CA THR A 295 -18.76 19.88 -4.55
C THR A 295 -17.51 20.03 -5.42
N GLU A 296 -16.57 19.09 -5.32
CA GLU A 296 -15.33 19.02 -6.09
C GLU A 296 -14.88 17.57 -6.25
N LEU A 297 -14.00 17.30 -7.22
CA LEU A 297 -13.29 16.03 -7.38
C LEU A 297 -11.80 16.26 -7.61
N PHE A 298 -11.03 15.24 -7.29
CA PHE A 298 -9.58 15.19 -7.43
C PHE A 298 -9.18 13.99 -8.28
N TRP A 299 -8.22 14.18 -9.18
CA TRP A 299 -7.44 13.06 -9.69
C TRP A 299 -6.43 12.70 -8.61
N TYR A 300 -6.75 11.70 -7.81
CA TYR A 300 -5.97 11.31 -6.63
C TYR A 300 -5.85 9.76 -6.59
N PRO A 301 -5.02 9.20 -7.49
CA PRO A 301 -4.91 7.76 -7.74
C PRO A 301 -4.33 7.01 -6.54
N SER A 302 -4.65 5.72 -6.45
CA SER A 302 -4.28 4.87 -5.33
C SER A 302 -2.88 4.26 -5.48
N GLU A 303 -2.10 4.34 -4.41
CA GLU A 303 -0.91 3.53 -4.17
C GLU A 303 -1.23 2.46 -3.13
N VAL A 304 -0.83 1.22 -3.44
CA VAL A 304 -0.95 0.05 -2.56
C VAL A 304 0.43 -0.25 -2.01
N ASP A 305 0.65 0.08 -0.75
CA ASP A 305 1.87 -0.15 -0.01
C ASP A 305 1.77 -1.45 0.81
N VAL A 306 2.82 -2.26 0.78
CA VAL A 306 2.91 -3.51 1.53
C VAL A 306 4.35 -3.99 1.63
N SER A 307 4.72 -4.65 2.72
CA SER A 307 6.03 -5.30 2.84
C SER A 307 6.10 -6.69 2.24
N ILE A 308 7.25 -7.09 1.70
CA ILE A 308 7.53 -8.48 1.31
C ILE A 308 7.58 -9.40 2.54
N ARG A 309 7.78 -8.84 3.73
CA ARG A 309 7.81 -9.52 5.04
C ARG A 309 6.59 -9.12 5.90
N PRO A 310 6.41 -9.71 7.09
CA PRO A 310 5.40 -9.25 8.05
C PRO A 310 5.64 -7.80 8.51
N GLY A 311 6.89 -7.45 8.86
CA GLY A 311 7.31 -6.11 9.25
C GLY A 311 7.82 -5.26 8.08
N TRP A 312 7.92 -3.95 8.31
CA TRP A 312 8.51 -2.99 7.39
C TRP A 312 10.03 -2.98 7.50
N PHE A 313 10.60 -2.98 8.70
CA PHE A 313 12.05 -3.10 8.89
C PHE A 313 12.50 -4.56 8.84
N TYR A 314 13.81 -4.78 8.70
CA TYR A 314 14.37 -6.11 8.69
C TYR A 314 14.37 -6.72 10.10
N HIS A 315 13.87 -7.94 10.21
CA HIS A 315 14.00 -8.80 11.40
C HIS A 315 14.44 -10.19 10.96
N ALA A 316 15.49 -10.73 11.60
CA ALA A 316 16.05 -12.03 11.23
C ALA A 316 15.07 -13.20 11.48
N ASP A 317 14.17 -13.08 12.46
CA ASP A 317 13.10 -14.05 12.72
C ASP A 317 12.03 -14.09 11.62
N GLN A 318 12.01 -13.09 10.74
CA GLN A 318 11.13 -13.02 9.57
C GLN A 318 11.79 -13.57 8.29
N ASP A 319 13.03 -14.06 8.34
CA ASP A 319 13.73 -14.58 7.14
C ASP A 319 13.01 -15.75 6.48
N LYS A 320 12.27 -16.55 7.26
CA LYS A 320 11.42 -17.63 6.78
C LYS A 320 9.97 -17.21 6.55
N GLN A 321 9.67 -15.93 6.66
CA GLN A 321 8.32 -15.37 6.55
C GLN A 321 8.17 -14.41 5.36
N VAL A 322 9.13 -14.43 4.43
CA VAL A 322 9.03 -13.72 3.15
C VAL A 322 7.78 -14.24 2.40
N LYS A 323 6.86 -13.34 2.04
CA LYS A 323 5.57 -13.66 1.40
C LYS A 323 5.76 -14.56 0.18
N SER A 324 5.02 -15.67 0.14
CA SER A 324 5.10 -16.68 -0.93
C SER A 324 4.95 -16.08 -2.32
N LEU A 325 5.45 -16.78 -3.35
CA LEU A 325 5.27 -16.36 -4.74
C LEU A 325 3.78 -16.19 -5.11
N ASN A 326 2.91 -17.09 -4.62
CA ASN A 326 1.47 -16.99 -4.83
C ASN A 326 0.89 -15.73 -4.16
N HIS A 327 1.27 -15.44 -2.92
CA HIS A 327 0.82 -14.25 -2.21
C HIS A 327 1.27 -12.95 -2.90
N LEU A 328 2.54 -12.86 -3.33
CA LEU A 328 3.02 -11.67 -4.07
C LEU A 328 2.33 -11.50 -5.43
N THR A 329 2.04 -12.62 -6.10
CA THR A 329 1.27 -12.62 -7.34
C THR A 329 -0.16 -12.12 -7.10
N ASP A 330 -0.82 -12.61 -6.05
CA ASP A 330 -2.14 -12.15 -5.63
C ASP A 330 -2.16 -10.65 -5.31
N ILE A 331 -1.14 -10.16 -4.59
CA ILE A 331 -0.96 -8.72 -4.33
C ILE A 331 -0.85 -7.95 -5.64
N TYR A 332 -0.05 -8.41 -6.62
CA TYR A 332 0.08 -7.74 -7.93
C TYR A 332 -1.27 -7.63 -8.66
N PHE A 333 -2.03 -8.73 -8.71
CA PHE A 333 -3.36 -8.73 -9.31
C PHE A 333 -4.35 -7.84 -8.55
N LYS A 334 -4.21 -7.73 -7.22
CA LYS A 334 -5.03 -6.88 -6.35
C LYS A 334 -4.49 -5.46 -6.18
N SER A 335 -3.46 -5.05 -6.93
CA SER A 335 -2.91 -3.69 -6.89
C SER A 335 -2.77 -3.14 -8.31
N VAL A 336 -1.72 -3.52 -9.04
CA VAL A 336 -1.52 -3.18 -10.46
C VAL A 336 -2.71 -3.62 -11.31
N GLY A 337 -3.28 -4.79 -11.01
CA GLY A 337 -4.49 -5.27 -11.66
C GLY A 337 -5.77 -4.55 -11.24
N TYR A 338 -5.73 -3.74 -10.19
CA TYR A 338 -6.88 -3.04 -9.58
C TYR A 338 -6.73 -1.51 -9.70
N ASN A 339 -6.09 -1.03 -10.79
CA ASN A 339 -5.90 0.39 -11.08
C ASN A 339 -5.06 1.17 -10.04
N SER A 340 -4.14 0.48 -9.35
CA SER A 340 -3.20 1.10 -8.40
C SER A 340 -1.75 0.88 -8.81
N VAL A 341 -0.84 1.71 -8.27
CA VAL A 341 0.60 1.37 -8.22
C VAL A 341 0.84 0.46 -7.02
N LEU A 342 1.70 -0.54 -7.17
CA LEU A 342 2.20 -1.38 -6.08
C LEU A 342 3.55 -0.86 -5.59
N LEU A 343 3.58 -0.42 -4.35
CA LEU A 343 4.78 -0.05 -3.62
C LEU A 343 5.16 -1.19 -2.66
N LEU A 344 6.06 -2.07 -3.10
CA LEU A 344 6.50 -3.23 -2.31
C LEU A 344 7.73 -2.86 -1.48
N ASN A 345 7.67 -3.01 -0.15
CA ASN A 345 8.81 -2.82 0.73
C ASN A 345 9.72 -4.06 0.77
N ILE A 346 11.03 -3.82 0.68
CA ILE A 346 12.09 -4.83 0.80
C ILE A 346 13.19 -4.29 1.73
N PRO A 347 13.21 -4.69 3.01
CA PRO A 347 14.11 -4.07 3.97
C PRO A 347 15.54 -4.62 3.85
N PRO A 348 16.56 -3.76 3.70
CA PRO A 348 17.95 -4.17 3.89
C PRO A 348 18.22 -4.60 5.33
N ASP A 349 19.08 -5.60 5.49
CA ASP A 349 19.40 -6.21 6.77
C ASP A 349 20.52 -5.50 7.55
N LEU A 350 20.95 -6.10 8.67
CA LEU A 350 22.03 -5.61 9.53
C LEU A 350 23.38 -5.43 8.81
N ARG A 351 23.61 -6.13 7.69
CA ARG A 351 24.81 -5.96 6.86
C ARG A 351 24.69 -4.72 5.97
N GLY A 352 23.48 -4.22 5.74
CA GLY A 352 23.17 -3.22 4.73
C GLY A 352 22.97 -3.85 3.34
N LEU A 353 22.43 -5.06 3.28
CA LEU A 353 22.15 -5.79 2.03
C LEU A 353 20.69 -6.23 2.00
N ILE A 354 20.09 -6.35 0.80
CA ILE A 354 18.83 -7.10 0.69
C ILE A 354 19.15 -8.58 0.94
N ASN A 355 18.47 -9.18 1.91
CA ASN A 355 18.68 -10.57 2.32
C ASN A 355 18.39 -11.55 1.16
N GLU A 356 19.13 -12.66 1.15
CA GLU A 356 19.15 -13.64 0.07
C GLU A 356 17.78 -14.26 -0.21
N ASN A 357 16.94 -14.44 0.82
CA ASN A 357 15.59 -14.97 0.69
C ASN A 357 14.68 -14.00 -0.08
N ASP A 358 14.80 -12.69 0.19
CA ASP A 358 14.08 -11.65 -0.54
C ASP A 358 14.56 -11.58 -1.99
N VAL A 359 15.89 -11.56 -2.22
CA VAL A 359 16.47 -11.57 -3.58
C VAL A 359 15.93 -12.75 -4.39
N GLN A 360 15.92 -13.95 -3.81
CA GLN A 360 15.42 -15.15 -4.47
C GLN A 360 13.92 -15.05 -4.78
N ARG A 361 13.11 -14.62 -3.80
CA ARG A 361 11.66 -14.45 -3.99
C ARG A 361 11.32 -13.38 -5.04
N LEU A 362 12.08 -12.28 -5.09
CA LEU A 362 11.90 -11.23 -6.10
C LEU A 362 12.28 -11.71 -7.51
N LYS A 363 13.26 -12.61 -7.65
CA LYS A 363 13.60 -13.26 -8.93
C LYS A 363 12.49 -14.20 -9.40
N GLU A 364 11.92 -14.99 -8.49
CA GLU A 364 10.76 -15.85 -8.77
C GLU A 364 9.56 -15.02 -9.22
N PHE A 365 9.23 -13.96 -8.48
CA PHE A 365 8.13 -13.06 -8.78
C PHE A 365 8.30 -12.37 -10.14
N SER A 366 9.49 -11.82 -10.41
CA SER A 366 9.78 -11.19 -11.71
C SER A 366 9.68 -12.18 -12.87
N SER A 367 10.21 -13.40 -12.69
CA SER A 367 10.15 -14.47 -13.69
C SER A 367 8.69 -14.84 -13.99
N TYR A 368 7.86 -14.96 -12.94
CA TYR A 368 6.44 -15.25 -13.06
C TYR A 368 5.69 -14.18 -13.85
N LEU A 369 5.86 -12.89 -13.50
CA LEU A 369 5.21 -11.78 -14.22
C LEU A 369 5.66 -11.70 -15.68
N LYS A 370 6.99 -11.81 -15.93
CA LYS A 370 7.54 -11.79 -17.30
C LYS A 370 6.96 -12.93 -18.13
N LYS A 371 6.86 -14.15 -17.58
CA LYS A 371 6.27 -15.31 -18.27
C LYS A 371 4.78 -15.09 -18.55
N THR A 372 4.03 -14.65 -17.55
CA THR A 372 2.58 -14.43 -17.63
C THR A 372 2.22 -13.43 -18.74
N PHE A 373 2.92 -12.29 -18.79
CA PHE A 373 2.60 -11.19 -19.70
C PHE A 373 3.45 -11.16 -20.98
N ALA A 374 4.27 -12.19 -21.23
CA ALA A 374 5.15 -12.25 -22.41
C ALA A 374 4.40 -12.23 -23.74
N ARG A 375 3.18 -12.77 -23.77
CA ARG A 375 2.41 -12.97 -25.00
C ARG A 375 0.95 -12.62 -24.78
N ASN A 376 0.52 -11.47 -25.32
CA ASN A 376 -0.90 -11.16 -25.45
C ASN A 376 -1.51 -12.05 -26.54
N CYS A 377 -2.53 -12.82 -26.18
CA CYS A 377 -3.23 -13.73 -27.08
C CYS A 377 -4.33 -13.07 -27.92
N VAL A 378 -4.69 -11.80 -27.63
CA VAL A 378 -5.68 -11.03 -28.40
C VAL A 378 -5.03 -10.45 -29.65
N LEU A 379 -5.55 -10.79 -30.83
CA LEU A 379 -5.11 -10.16 -32.07
C LEU A 379 -5.59 -8.71 -32.11
N LYS A 380 -4.68 -7.77 -32.42
CA LYS A 380 -4.96 -6.33 -32.43
C LYS A 380 -5.45 -5.77 -31.09
N GLY A 381 -5.11 -6.41 -29.97
CA GLY A 381 -5.51 -5.98 -28.64
C GLY A 381 -5.04 -4.58 -28.25
N ASN A 382 -3.99 -4.05 -28.90
CA ASN A 382 -3.47 -2.71 -28.65
C ASN A 382 -4.09 -1.61 -29.55
N GLU A 383 -5.04 -1.95 -30.43
CA GLU A 383 -5.77 -0.94 -31.21
C GLU A 383 -6.77 -0.22 -30.31
N ALA A 384 -6.57 1.06 -30.05
CA ALA A 384 -7.49 1.87 -29.25
C ALA A 384 -8.88 1.98 -29.90
N TRP A 385 -9.91 2.16 -29.07
CA TRP A 385 -11.29 2.36 -29.53
C TRP A 385 -12.11 3.14 -28.51
N TYR A 386 -13.24 3.66 -28.98
CA TYR A 386 -14.15 4.49 -28.20
C TYR A 386 -15.51 3.82 -28.10
N GLY A 387 -16.18 3.96 -26.97
CA GLY A 387 -17.51 3.37 -26.79
C GLY A 387 -18.30 4.00 -25.65
N THR A 388 -19.61 4.10 -25.83
CA THR A 388 -20.56 4.42 -24.76
C THR A 388 -21.08 3.13 -24.10
N SER A 389 -21.90 3.26 -23.07
CA SER A 389 -22.68 2.15 -22.51
C SER A 389 -23.40 1.37 -23.63
N GLY A 390 -23.30 0.05 -23.61
CA GLY A 390 -23.82 -0.87 -24.62
C GLY A 390 -22.85 -1.17 -25.78
N THR A 391 -21.72 -0.47 -25.91
CA THR A 391 -20.77 -0.74 -27.00
C THR A 391 -20.10 -2.10 -26.82
N VAL A 392 -20.06 -2.89 -27.90
CA VAL A 392 -19.43 -4.21 -27.94
C VAL A 392 -18.29 -4.20 -28.96
N ARG A 393 -17.13 -4.74 -28.58
CA ARG A 393 -16.02 -4.99 -29.51
C ARG A 393 -15.60 -6.45 -29.44
N GLN A 394 -15.50 -7.09 -30.61
CA GLN A 394 -15.03 -8.47 -30.73
C GLN A 394 -13.56 -8.51 -31.12
N TYR A 395 -12.87 -9.53 -30.65
CA TYR A 395 -11.48 -9.79 -30.99
C TYR A 395 -11.27 -11.26 -31.33
N ASP A 396 -10.50 -11.51 -32.37
CA ASP A 396 -9.98 -12.83 -32.68
C ASP A 396 -8.83 -13.16 -31.73
N ILE A 397 -8.78 -14.42 -31.29
CA ILE A 397 -7.73 -14.92 -30.40
C ILE A 397 -6.76 -15.76 -31.21
N GLN A 398 -5.48 -15.72 -30.81
CA GLN A 398 -4.47 -16.59 -31.37
C GLN A 398 -4.92 -18.06 -31.27
N LYS A 399 -4.77 -18.79 -32.37
CA LYS A 399 -5.22 -20.17 -32.49
C LYS A 399 -4.68 -21.03 -31.33
N ASP A 400 -5.58 -21.83 -30.74
CA ASP A 400 -5.30 -22.77 -29.65
C ASP A 400 -4.70 -22.13 -28.39
N ALA A 401 -4.83 -20.82 -28.17
CA ALA A 401 -4.29 -20.17 -26.98
C ALA A 401 -5.02 -20.62 -25.70
N LEU A 402 -4.26 -21.12 -24.72
CA LEU A 402 -4.75 -21.33 -23.35
C LEU A 402 -4.65 -20.00 -22.61
N VAL A 403 -5.73 -19.56 -21.96
CA VAL A 403 -5.81 -18.27 -21.27
C VAL A 403 -6.63 -18.39 -19.99
N ASN A 404 -6.31 -17.55 -19.01
CA ASN A 404 -7.01 -17.47 -17.72
C ASN A 404 -6.94 -16.09 -17.06
N THR A 405 -6.42 -15.09 -17.78
CA THR A 405 -6.25 -13.72 -17.28
C THR A 405 -6.61 -12.73 -18.37
N PHE A 406 -7.55 -11.83 -18.07
CA PHE A 406 -7.99 -10.74 -18.94
C PHE A 406 -7.42 -9.42 -18.47
N MET A 407 -7.02 -8.55 -19.41
CA MET A 407 -6.57 -7.19 -19.16
C MET A 407 -7.39 -6.21 -19.98
N ILE A 408 -7.76 -5.07 -19.38
CA ILE A 408 -8.28 -3.90 -20.09
C ILE A 408 -7.67 -2.62 -19.52
N GLN A 409 -7.43 -1.62 -20.37
CA GLN A 409 -6.89 -0.31 -20.01
C GLN A 409 -7.71 0.81 -20.64
N GLU A 410 -7.95 1.90 -19.91
CA GLU A 410 -8.42 3.17 -20.46
C GLU A 410 -7.25 4.11 -20.78
N ASP A 411 -7.43 4.97 -21.77
CA ASP A 411 -6.58 6.14 -21.98
C ASP A 411 -6.92 7.22 -20.94
N ILE A 412 -6.33 7.07 -19.75
CA ILE A 412 -6.62 7.94 -18.61
C ILE A 412 -6.19 9.40 -18.81
N SER A 413 -5.39 9.74 -19.83
CA SER A 413 -5.16 11.16 -20.17
C SER A 413 -6.41 11.85 -20.72
N LYS A 414 -7.49 11.09 -20.94
CA LYS A 414 -8.83 11.58 -21.33
C LYS A 414 -9.88 11.30 -20.25
N GLY A 415 -9.45 10.90 -19.07
CA GLY A 415 -10.28 10.66 -17.88
C GLY A 415 -10.61 9.18 -17.67
N GLN A 416 -11.17 8.89 -16.49
CA GLN A 416 -11.61 7.55 -16.09
C GLN A 416 -13.13 7.45 -16.27
N ARG A 417 -13.60 6.55 -17.13
CA ARG A 417 -14.99 6.58 -17.62
C ARG A 417 -15.73 5.26 -17.45
N ILE A 418 -15.09 4.10 -17.60
CA ILE A 418 -15.78 2.80 -17.51
C ILE A 418 -16.23 2.54 -16.06
N GLU A 419 -17.50 2.18 -15.90
CA GLU A 419 -18.14 1.87 -14.61
C GLU A 419 -18.47 0.38 -14.48
N SER A 420 -18.70 -0.31 -15.60
CA SER A 420 -18.75 -1.77 -15.66
C SER A 420 -18.52 -2.30 -17.07
N PHE A 421 -17.95 -3.51 -17.14
CA PHE A 421 -17.72 -4.23 -18.38
C PHE A 421 -18.00 -5.73 -18.23
N LEU A 422 -18.23 -6.39 -19.36
CA LEU A 422 -18.40 -7.83 -19.48
C LEU A 422 -17.47 -8.36 -20.57
N VAL A 423 -16.89 -9.54 -20.33
CA VAL A 423 -16.12 -10.30 -21.30
C VAL A 423 -16.77 -11.67 -21.46
N GLU A 424 -17.00 -12.04 -22.70
CA GLU A 424 -17.52 -13.35 -23.07
C GLU A 424 -16.59 -14.04 -24.07
N ALA A 425 -16.49 -15.35 -23.96
CA ALA A 425 -15.69 -16.23 -24.80
C ALA A 425 -16.57 -16.87 -25.86
N TYR A 426 -16.14 -16.89 -27.13
CA TYR A 426 -16.73 -17.78 -28.13
C TYR A 426 -15.98 -19.11 -28.14
N LYS A 427 -16.67 -20.19 -27.82
CA LYS A 427 -16.13 -21.55 -27.79
C LYS A 427 -17.25 -22.55 -28.12
N ASP A 428 -16.91 -23.58 -28.89
CA ASP A 428 -17.82 -24.69 -29.22
C ASP A 428 -19.17 -24.20 -29.81
N GLY A 429 -19.10 -23.17 -30.67
CA GLY A 429 -20.28 -22.61 -31.33
C GLY A 429 -21.11 -21.61 -30.52
N SER A 430 -20.74 -21.32 -29.26
CA SER A 430 -21.55 -20.49 -28.34
C SER A 430 -20.73 -19.41 -27.61
N TRP A 431 -21.40 -18.34 -27.20
CA TRP A 431 -20.83 -17.33 -26.31
C TRP A 431 -21.09 -17.71 -24.85
N ILE A 432 -20.02 -17.76 -24.04
CA ILE A 432 -20.08 -18.06 -22.61
C ILE A 432 -19.49 -16.91 -21.80
N HIS A 433 -19.97 -16.71 -20.58
CA HIS A 433 -19.37 -15.77 -19.63
C HIS A 433 -17.90 -16.14 -19.37
N MET A 434 -17.01 -15.14 -19.40
CA MET A 434 -15.59 -15.31 -19.10
C MET A 434 -15.16 -14.50 -17.87
N ALA A 435 -15.49 -13.21 -17.85
CA ALA A 435 -15.12 -12.30 -16.79
C ALA A 435 -16.03 -11.07 -16.80
N GLU A 436 -16.14 -10.38 -15.67
CA GLU A 436 -16.75 -9.05 -15.59
C GLU A 436 -16.06 -8.21 -14.50
N GLY A 437 -16.35 -6.92 -14.50
CA GLY A 437 -15.81 -6.00 -13.51
C GLY A 437 -16.48 -4.64 -13.58
N THR A 438 -16.06 -3.76 -12.68
CA THR A 438 -16.56 -2.38 -12.58
C THR A 438 -15.61 -1.40 -13.27
N THR A 439 -14.80 -0.67 -12.49
CA THR A 439 -13.85 0.32 -13.00
C THR A 439 -12.71 -0.32 -13.77
N VAL A 440 -12.19 0.42 -14.75
CA VAL A 440 -10.97 0.05 -15.47
C VAL A 440 -9.82 0.98 -15.11
N GLY A 441 -9.92 2.27 -15.44
CA GLY A 441 -8.83 3.22 -15.24
C GLY A 441 -7.56 2.84 -16.00
N TYR A 442 -6.40 3.05 -15.40
CA TYR A 442 -5.12 2.76 -16.01
C TYR A 442 -4.98 1.29 -16.43
N LYS A 443 -5.36 0.36 -15.55
CA LYS A 443 -5.29 -1.08 -15.82
C LYS A 443 -6.22 -1.87 -14.89
N ARG A 444 -6.99 -2.77 -15.50
CA ARG A 444 -7.76 -3.81 -14.81
C ARG A 444 -7.30 -5.19 -15.27
N LEU A 445 -6.98 -6.07 -14.33
CA LEU A 445 -6.73 -7.49 -14.54
C LEU A 445 -7.83 -8.32 -13.87
N VAL A 446 -8.35 -9.33 -14.57
CA VAL A 446 -9.35 -10.27 -14.03
C VAL A 446 -8.89 -11.69 -14.33
N ARG A 447 -8.73 -12.50 -13.28
CA ARG A 447 -8.43 -13.94 -13.41
C ARG A 447 -9.72 -14.74 -13.49
N PHE A 448 -9.70 -15.84 -14.25
CA PHE A 448 -10.83 -16.75 -14.45
C PHE A 448 -10.31 -18.17 -14.72
N SER A 449 -11.20 -19.15 -14.91
CA SER A 449 -10.80 -20.53 -15.18
C SER A 449 -10.18 -20.71 -16.56
N ASP A 450 -9.16 -21.57 -16.67
CA ASP A 450 -8.50 -21.94 -17.92
C ASP A 450 -9.49 -22.23 -19.06
N THR A 451 -9.28 -21.56 -20.20
CA THR A 451 -10.11 -21.76 -21.40
C THR A 451 -9.32 -21.54 -22.69
N ARG A 452 -9.85 -22.02 -23.81
CA ARG A 452 -9.30 -21.87 -25.16
C ARG A 452 -10.37 -21.26 -26.07
N PRO A 453 -10.52 -19.93 -26.05
CA PRO A 453 -11.52 -19.25 -26.86
C PRO A 453 -11.04 -19.06 -28.30
N GLU A 454 -11.97 -19.12 -29.26
CA GLU A 454 -11.71 -18.71 -30.65
C GLU A 454 -11.75 -17.19 -30.78
N ARG A 455 -12.70 -16.57 -30.09
CA ARG A 455 -12.92 -15.12 -30.05
C ARG A 455 -13.29 -14.69 -28.64
N ILE A 456 -13.11 -13.42 -28.34
CA ILE A 456 -13.78 -12.77 -27.22
C ILE A 456 -14.62 -11.60 -27.69
N ARG A 457 -15.59 -11.20 -26.87
CA ARG A 457 -16.24 -9.90 -26.99
C ARG A 457 -16.19 -9.18 -25.66
N VAL A 458 -15.88 -7.89 -25.72
CA VAL A 458 -15.83 -6.98 -24.59
C VAL A 458 -16.99 -6.00 -24.74
N THR A 459 -17.84 -5.93 -23.72
CA THR A 459 -19.01 -5.05 -23.67
C THR A 459 -18.80 -4.00 -22.58
N ILE A 460 -18.85 -2.73 -22.93
CA ILE A 460 -18.94 -1.64 -21.95
C ILE A 460 -20.38 -1.59 -21.48
N ARG A 461 -20.67 -2.13 -20.29
CA ARG A 461 -22.04 -2.16 -19.75
C ARG A 461 -22.47 -0.77 -19.27
N SER A 462 -21.58 -0.05 -18.58
CA SER A 462 -21.82 1.33 -18.16
C SER A 462 -20.55 2.16 -18.23
N ALA A 463 -20.68 3.43 -18.64
CA ALA A 463 -19.60 4.41 -18.65
C ALA A 463 -20.12 5.85 -18.41
N ARG A 464 -19.21 6.73 -17.99
CA ARG A 464 -19.38 8.18 -17.95
C ARG A 464 -19.06 8.76 -19.33
N GLY A 465 -20.09 8.96 -20.15
CA GLY A 465 -19.93 9.44 -21.53
C GLY A 465 -19.25 8.39 -22.41
N VAL A 466 -18.30 8.83 -23.25
CA VAL A 466 -17.59 7.99 -24.21
C VAL A 466 -16.30 7.47 -23.59
N ALA A 467 -16.20 6.19 -23.23
CA ALA A 467 -14.96 5.60 -22.73
C ALA A 467 -13.89 5.50 -23.83
N ASN A 468 -12.62 5.66 -23.42
CA ASN A 468 -11.45 5.57 -24.29
C ASN A 468 -10.67 4.30 -23.94
N VAL A 469 -10.93 3.18 -24.59
CA VAL A 469 -10.21 1.92 -24.30
C VAL A 469 -8.90 1.93 -25.08
N ALA A 470 -7.78 1.89 -24.35
CA ALA A 470 -6.43 1.93 -24.91
C ALA A 470 -5.95 0.54 -25.34
N ALA A 471 -6.21 -0.48 -24.53
CA ALA A 471 -5.75 -1.84 -24.80
C ALA A 471 -6.63 -2.91 -24.15
N VAL A 472 -6.66 -4.08 -24.78
CA VAL A 472 -7.26 -5.32 -24.30
C VAL A 472 -6.24 -6.46 -24.43
N GLY A 473 -6.17 -7.33 -23.44
CA GLY A 473 -5.28 -8.48 -23.48
C GLY A 473 -5.86 -9.74 -22.85
N LEU A 474 -5.33 -10.88 -23.31
CA LEU A 474 -5.56 -12.19 -22.72
C LEU A 474 -4.22 -12.89 -22.55
N PHE A 475 -4.04 -13.50 -21.38
CA PHE A 475 -2.79 -14.09 -20.95
C PHE A 475 -3.05 -15.42 -20.23
N TYR A 476 -1.98 -16.21 -20.11
CA TYR A 476 -1.94 -17.38 -19.26
C TYR A 476 -1.04 -17.12 -18.05
N ALA A 477 -1.67 -16.96 -16.89
CA ALA A 477 -1.02 -16.91 -15.60
C ALA A 477 -0.97 -18.34 -15.03
N GLU A 478 0.21 -18.94 -14.94
CA GLU A 478 0.36 -20.30 -14.45
C GLU A 478 -0.18 -20.41 -13.01
N PRO A 479 -1.15 -21.30 -12.72
CA PRO A 479 -1.68 -21.44 -11.36
C PRO A 479 -0.57 -21.80 -10.38
N LEU A 480 -0.47 -21.02 -9.30
CA LEU A 480 0.49 -21.26 -8.23
C LEU A 480 -0.21 -21.99 -7.09
N ALA A 481 0.38 -23.10 -6.64
CA ALA A 481 -0.03 -23.71 -5.38
C ALA A 481 0.66 -22.97 -4.23
N ASP A 482 -0.09 -22.62 -3.19
CA ASP A 482 0.53 -22.32 -1.90
C ASP A 482 1.18 -23.60 -1.39
N LYS A 483 2.51 -23.65 -1.42
CA LYS A 483 3.20 -24.48 -0.44
C LYS A 483 2.92 -23.80 0.90
N ASN A 484 1.94 -24.31 1.65
CA ASN A 484 1.71 -23.92 3.03
C ASN A 484 3.01 -24.15 3.81
N GLU A 485 3.86 -23.13 3.92
CA GLU A 485 4.72 -23.03 5.09
C GLU A 485 3.79 -22.57 6.22
N GLU A 486 3.24 -23.54 6.95
CA GLU A 486 2.50 -23.27 8.17
C GLU A 486 3.42 -22.47 9.10
N VAL A 487 3.02 -21.23 9.42
CA VAL A 487 3.75 -20.39 10.36
C VAL A 487 3.76 -21.12 11.70
N GLN A 488 4.93 -21.61 12.11
CA GLN A 488 5.12 -22.27 13.40
C GLN A 488 4.97 -21.23 14.51
N LEU A 489 3.93 -21.36 15.33
CA LEU A 489 3.57 -20.40 16.38
C LEU A 489 4.36 -20.63 17.69
N GLY A 490 4.87 -21.83 17.90
CA GLY A 490 5.65 -22.16 19.09
C GLY A 490 6.58 -23.35 18.87
N ASP A 491 7.53 -23.49 19.78
CA ASP A 491 8.46 -24.63 19.81
C ASP A 491 7.99 -25.73 20.78
N VAL A 492 6.95 -25.43 21.56
CA VAL A 492 6.31 -26.38 22.48
C VAL A 492 5.07 -26.94 21.80
N PRO A 493 4.97 -28.28 21.62
CA PRO A 493 3.75 -28.90 21.12
C PRO A 493 2.56 -28.58 22.03
N VAL A 494 1.44 -28.20 21.42
CA VAL A 494 0.17 -27.97 22.14
C VAL A 494 -0.53 -29.27 22.52
N ASP A 495 -0.01 -30.41 22.02
CA ASP A 495 -0.51 -31.75 22.34
C ASP A 495 -0.46 -32.01 23.84
N GLY A 496 -1.63 -32.05 24.47
CA GLY A 496 -1.79 -32.31 25.91
C GLY A 496 -2.11 -31.07 26.74
N TRP A 497 -2.02 -29.86 26.18
CA TRP A 497 -2.40 -28.64 26.89
C TRP A 497 -3.89 -28.64 27.25
N GLN A 498 -4.20 -28.10 28.43
CA GLN A 498 -5.57 -28.00 28.95
C GLN A 498 -5.89 -26.56 29.32
N VAL A 499 -7.00 -26.03 28.83
CA VAL A 499 -7.49 -24.74 29.33
C VAL A 499 -8.05 -24.91 30.74
N VAL A 500 -7.58 -24.06 31.66
CA VAL A 500 -8.03 -24.03 33.05
C VAL A 500 -9.13 -22.98 33.18
N GLY A 501 -10.38 -23.42 33.14
CA GLY A 501 -11.55 -22.53 33.12
C GLY A 501 -11.91 -22.06 31.70
N GLY A 502 -12.81 -21.08 31.59
CA GLY A 502 -13.28 -20.56 30.30
C GLY A 502 -14.62 -21.14 29.83
N ASN A 503 -14.94 -20.93 28.56
CA ASN A 503 -16.18 -21.43 27.95
C ASN A 503 -15.91 -22.71 27.13
N ALA A 504 -16.96 -23.33 26.59
CA ALA A 504 -16.86 -24.58 25.84
C ALA A 504 -15.91 -24.50 24.62
N ASP A 505 -15.62 -23.29 24.14
CA ASP A 505 -14.80 -23.03 22.95
C ASP A 505 -13.36 -22.62 23.27
N SER A 506 -12.98 -22.46 24.55
CA SER A 506 -11.66 -21.96 24.92
C SER A 506 -10.50 -22.79 24.41
N ARG A 507 -10.73 -24.09 24.15
CA ARG A 507 -9.72 -24.98 23.58
C ARG A 507 -9.30 -24.61 22.16
N LYS A 508 -10.15 -23.91 21.40
CA LYS A 508 -9.83 -23.42 20.04
C LYS A 508 -8.69 -22.40 20.02
N ALA A 509 -8.29 -21.87 21.17
CA ALA A 509 -7.15 -20.97 21.26
C ALA A 509 -5.79 -21.69 21.25
N ILE A 510 -5.78 -23.02 21.36
CA ILE A 510 -4.61 -23.88 21.56
C ILE A 510 -4.79 -25.26 20.90
N ASP A 511 -5.57 -25.37 19.81
CA ASP A 511 -5.86 -26.66 19.17
C ASP A 511 -4.94 -26.99 18.00
N GLY A 512 -4.03 -26.08 17.66
CA GLY A 512 -3.09 -26.20 16.56
C GLY A 512 -3.71 -25.87 15.20
N ASP A 513 -4.99 -25.50 15.13
CA ASP A 513 -5.69 -25.14 13.88
C ASP A 513 -6.03 -23.66 13.85
N ARG A 514 -5.22 -22.90 13.11
CA ARG A 514 -5.42 -21.45 12.93
C ARG A 514 -6.75 -21.05 12.27
N LYS A 515 -7.52 -21.99 11.74
CA LYS A 515 -8.86 -21.73 11.18
C LYS A 515 -9.94 -21.74 12.25
N THR A 516 -9.69 -22.32 13.42
CA THR A 516 -10.59 -22.24 14.57
C THR A 516 -10.32 -20.94 15.33
N VAL A 517 -11.31 -20.50 16.11
CA VAL A 517 -11.23 -19.26 16.88
C VAL A 517 -11.97 -19.46 18.19
N TRP A 518 -11.30 -19.17 19.29
CA TRP A 518 -11.96 -18.95 20.57
C TRP A 518 -12.52 -17.53 20.64
N ARG A 519 -13.77 -17.38 21.09
CA ARG A 519 -14.40 -16.09 21.34
C ARG A 519 -15.00 -16.03 22.76
N ALA A 520 -14.79 -14.91 23.44
CA ALA A 520 -15.41 -14.60 24.73
C ALA A 520 -16.03 -13.19 24.70
N PHE A 521 -17.23 -13.02 25.24
CA PHE A 521 -17.95 -11.74 25.29
C PHE A 521 -17.65 -10.95 26.59
N ALA A 522 -16.40 -11.02 27.01
CA ALA A 522 -15.78 -10.23 28.08
C ALA A 522 -14.26 -10.30 27.88
N LEU A 523 -13.50 -9.41 28.53
CA LEU A 523 -12.03 -9.48 28.58
C LEU A 523 -11.58 -10.64 29.48
N THR A 524 -11.83 -11.86 29.02
CA THR A 524 -11.60 -13.10 29.79
C THR A 524 -10.17 -13.57 29.59
N PRO A 525 -9.38 -13.77 30.65
CA PRO A 525 -8.04 -14.34 30.53
C PRO A 525 -8.07 -15.77 29.98
N LEU A 526 -7.14 -16.09 29.09
CA LEU A 526 -6.85 -17.48 28.71
C LEU A 526 -5.85 -18.04 29.73
N ILE A 527 -6.20 -19.13 30.41
CA ILE A 527 -5.32 -19.83 31.35
C ILE A 527 -5.12 -21.25 30.84
N VAL A 528 -3.87 -21.70 30.74
CA VAL A 528 -3.53 -23.00 30.16
C VAL A 528 -2.54 -23.73 31.05
N ASP A 529 -2.81 -25.02 31.33
CA ASP A 529 -1.84 -26.00 31.82
C ASP A 529 -1.14 -26.63 30.61
N MET A 530 0.17 -26.41 30.48
CA MET A 530 0.98 -27.00 29.40
C MET A 530 1.30 -28.48 29.65
N GLY A 531 0.91 -29.04 30.80
CA GLY A 531 1.17 -30.42 31.20
C GLY A 531 2.56 -30.61 31.80
N ASP A 532 3.59 -30.11 31.11
CA ASP A 532 4.98 -30.22 31.50
C ASP A 532 5.60 -28.87 31.89
N LYS A 533 6.69 -28.93 32.66
CA LYS A 533 7.50 -27.75 32.98
C LYS A 533 8.34 -27.35 31.76
N VAL A 534 8.24 -26.09 31.35
CA VAL A 534 8.91 -25.47 30.22
C VAL A 534 9.68 -24.22 30.68
N GLU A 535 10.85 -23.97 30.09
CA GLU A 535 11.55 -22.69 30.21
C GLU A 535 11.03 -21.74 29.12
N VAL A 536 10.13 -20.82 29.51
CA VAL A 536 9.44 -19.92 28.58
C VAL A 536 10.29 -18.67 28.36
N SER A 537 10.75 -18.46 27.12
CA SER A 537 11.45 -17.24 26.68
C SER A 537 10.55 -16.26 25.93
N GLY A 538 9.31 -16.65 25.65
CA GLY A 538 8.32 -15.83 24.97
C GLY A 538 7.05 -16.58 24.64
N PHE A 539 6.13 -15.92 23.94
CA PHE A 539 4.89 -16.52 23.45
C PHE A 539 4.50 -15.91 22.10
N SER A 540 3.60 -16.55 21.37
CA SER A 540 2.96 -15.97 20.19
C SER A 540 1.46 -15.81 20.39
N TYR A 541 0.88 -14.77 19.81
CA TYR A 541 -0.56 -14.58 19.69
C TYR A 541 -0.95 -14.50 18.22
N ALA A 542 -1.82 -15.40 17.75
CA ALA A 542 -2.40 -15.34 16.43
C ALA A 542 -3.87 -14.87 16.52
N PRO A 543 -4.24 -13.74 15.88
CA PRO A 543 -5.63 -13.30 15.79
C PRO A 543 -6.43 -14.21 14.86
N SER A 544 -7.77 -14.08 14.91
CA SER A 544 -8.68 -14.81 14.03
C SER A 544 -8.41 -14.50 12.55
N ILE A 545 -8.38 -15.54 11.71
CA ILE A 545 -8.22 -15.39 10.26
C ILE A 545 -9.57 -14.98 9.65
N GLY A 546 -9.71 -13.71 9.24
CA GLY A 546 -10.94 -13.21 8.61
C GLY A 546 -10.99 -11.69 8.46
N GLU A 547 -12.07 -11.16 7.88
CA GLU A 547 -12.31 -9.72 7.76
C GLU A 547 -12.82 -9.09 9.06
N ASP A 548 -13.54 -9.85 9.90
CA ASP A 548 -14.01 -9.40 11.20
C ASP A 548 -12.92 -9.57 12.27
N LEU A 549 -12.31 -8.46 12.66
CA LEU A 549 -11.27 -8.42 13.69
C LEU A 549 -11.84 -8.14 15.08
N THR A 550 -13.17 -8.10 15.25
CA THR A 550 -13.79 -7.84 16.55
C THR A 550 -13.33 -8.88 17.57
N GLY A 551 -12.73 -8.40 18.66
CA GLY A 551 -12.19 -9.26 19.72
C GLY A 551 -10.66 -9.36 19.71
N THR A 552 -9.99 -8.86 18.67
CA THR A 552 -8.53 -8.93 18.58
C THR A 552 -7.87 -8.17 19.73
N ILE A 553 -7.04 -8.86 20.50
CA ILE A 553 -6.37 -8.28 21.67
C ILE A 553 -5.38 -7.20 21.19
N TYR A 554 -5.41 -6.03 21.83
CA TYR A 554 -4.47 -4.94 21.59
C TYR A 554 -3.49 -4.81 22.76
N LYS A 555 -3.98 -4.59 23.98
CA LYS A 555 -3.16 -4.55 25.20
C LYS A 555 -3.32 -5.84 25.97
N TYR A 556 -2.24 -6.33 26.55
CA TYR A 556 -2.23 -7.58 27.30
C TYR A 556 -1.26 -7.52 28.49
N ALA A 557 -1.45 -8.44 29.42
CA ALA A 557 -0.42 -8.88 30.35
C ALA A 557 -0.24 -10.39 30.21
N PHE A 558 1.00 -10.86 30.33
CA PHE A 558 1.31 -12.29 30.24
C PHE A 558 1.92 -12.75 31.55
N TYR A 559 1.42 -13.87 32.08
CA TYR A 559 1.88 -14.44 33.33
C TYR A 559 2.22 -15.91 33.16
N VAL A 560 3.11 -16.38 34.01
CA VAL A 560 3.49 -17.78 34.11
C VAL A 560 3.38 -18.27 35.55
N SER A 561 3.19 -19.57 35.72
CA SER A 561 3.08 -20.21 37.02
C SER A 561 3.57 -21.67 36.97
N LEU A 562 4.06 -22.20 38.09
CA LEU A 562 4.40 -23.63 38.23
C LEU A 562 3.25 -24.45 38.83
N ASP A 563 2.33 -23.82 39.57
CA ASP A 563 1.29 -24.46 40.36
C ASP A 563 -0.14 -24.06 39.95
N GLY A 564 -0.28 -23.11 39.02
CA GLY A 564 -1.56 -22.55 38.56
C GLY A 564 -2.21 -21.58 39.56
N GLN A 565 -1.55 -21.28 40.68
CA GLN A 565 -2.07 -20.45 41.78
C GLN A 565 -1.22 -19.18 41.97
N SER A 566 0.10 -19.35 41.99
CA SER A 566 1.07 -18.27 42.18
C SER A 566 1.55 -17.78 40.81
N TRP A 567 1.20 -16.55 40.43
CA TRP A 567 1.45 -16.00 39.10
C TRP A 567 2.58 -14.98 39.10
N THR A 568 3.53 -15.15 38.19
CA THR A 568 4.60 -14.18 37.91
C THR A 568 4.32 -13.48 36.58
N GLN A 569 4.25 -12.15 36.58
CA GLN A 569 4.12 -11.38 35.35
C GLN A 569 5.44 -11.38 34.58
N CYS A 570 5.38 -11.67 33.28
CA CYS A 570 6.54 -11.64 32.39
C CYS A 570 6.84 -10.21 31.91
N GLU A 571 8.12 -9.91 31.72
CA GLU A 571 8.58 -8.64 31.14
C GLU A 571 8.34 -8.65 29.63
N ALA A 572 7.23 -8.04 29.20
CA ALA A 572 6.77 -7.98 27.82
C ALA A 572 6.39 -6.55 27.42
N SER A 573 6.19 -6.30 26.12
CA SER A 573 5.79 -4.99 25.60
C SER A 573 4.45 -4.48 26.17
N GLY A 574 3.55 -5.40 26.55
CA GLY A 574 2.21 -5.10 27.05
C GLY A 574 1.20 -4.68 25.97
N GLU A 575 1.63 -4.62 24.72
CA GLU A 575 0.79 -4.35 23.56
C GLU A 575 1.25 -5.10 22.31
N PHE A 576 0.28 -5.44 21.45
CA PHE A 576 0.49 -5.92 20.09
C PHE A 576 0.39 -4.73 19.13
N SER A 577 1.50 -4.01 18.97
CA SER A 577 1.56 -2.78 18.17
C SER A 577 1.18 -3.06 16.70
N ASN A 578 0.46 -2.14 16.07
CA ASN A 578 -0.04 -2.25 14.68
C ASN A 578 -0.99 -3.43 14.36
N ILE A 579 -1.42 -4.24 15.35
CA ILE A 579 -2.27 -5.43 15.09
C ILE A 579 -3.64 -5.08 14.48
N MET A 580 -4.14 -3.87 14.73
CA MET A 580 -5.37 -3.34 14.12
C MET A 580 -5.25 -3.21 12.59
N HIS A 581 -4.05 -2.95 12.06
CA HIS A 581 -3.82 -2.77 10.64
C HIS A 581 -3.19 -4.02 10.00
N ASN A 582 -2.45 -4.81 10.78
CA ASN A 582 -1.79 -6.04 10.36
C ASN A 582 -2.06 -7.22 11.33
N PRO A 583 -3.23 -7.89 11.26
CA PRO A 583 -3.61 -8.99 12.15
C PRO A 583 -2.95 -10.31 11.71
N VAL A 584 -1.62 -10.36 11.78
CA VAL A 584 -0.81 -11.57 11.60
C VAL A 584 -0.36 -12.10 12.96
N PRO A 585 0.14 -13.35 13.07
CA PRO A 585 0.72 -13.83 14.31
C PRO A 585 1.80 -12.89 14.84
N TYR A 586 1.71 -12.56 16.13
CA TYR A 586 2.61 -11.67 16.83
C TYR A 586 3.46 -12.49 17.80
N PHE A 587 4.78 -12.34 17.75
CA PHE A 587 5.70 -13.05 18.63
C PHE A 587 6.26 -12.08 19.67
N VAL A 588 6.17 -12.45 20.94
CA VAL A 588 6.62 -11.67 22.07
C VAL A 588 7.75 -12.41 22.74
N ARG A 589 8.91 -11.77 22.85
CA ARG A 589 10.08 -12.28 23.57
C ARG A 589 10.25 -11.56 24.88
N PHE A 590 10.65 -12.30 25.90
CA PHE A 590 10.99 -11.77 27.20
C PHE A 590 12.50 -11.53 27.29
N GLY A 591 12.92 -10.55 28.11
CA GLY A 591 14.35 -10.27 28.34
C GLY A 591 15.11 -11.37 29.10
N LYS A 592 14.40 -12.41 29.58
CA LYS A 592 14.92 -13.57 30.32
C LYS A 592 13.96 -14.75 30.18
N THR A 593 14.41 -15.94 30.57
CA THR A 593 13.54 -17.14 30.62
C THR A 593 12.81 -17.26 31.95
N TYR A 594 11.61 -17.85 31.91
CA TYR A 594 10.82 -18.13 33.10
C TYR A 594 10.43 -19.62 33.17
N PRO A 595 10.67 -20.33 34.28
CA PRO A 595 10.17 -21.68 34.47
C PRO A 595 8.65 -21.66 34.67
N ALA A 596 7.92 -22.40 33.85
CA ALA A 596 6.46 -22.41 33.86
C ALA A 596 5.89 -23.80 33.54
N ARG A 597 4.77 -24.15 34.17
CA ARG A 597 3.87 -25.21 33.70
C ARG A 597 2.56 -24.63 33.18
N TYR A 598 2.14 -23.50 33.75
CA TYR A 598 0.95 -22.78 33.36
C TYR A 598 1.32 -21.44 32.76
N PHE A 599 0.52 -20.97 31.81
CA PHE A 599 0.54 -19.57 31.40
C PHE A 599 -0.85 -18.94 31.47
N LYS A 600 -0.88 -17.62 31.57
CA LYS A 600 -2.09 -16.81 31.50
C LYS A 600 -1.87 -15.62 30.58
N LEU A 601 -2.65 -15.56 29.50
CA LEU A 601 -2.76 -14.38 28.65
C LEU A 601 -3.97 -13.56 29.11
N GLU A 602 -3.70 -12.41 29.69
CA GLU A 602 -4.72 -11.49 30.20
C GLU A 602 -4.95 -10.34 29.20
N PRO A 603 -6.11 -10.28 28.53
CA PRO A 603 -6.45 -9.19 27.64
C PRO A 603 -6.86 -7.95 28.45
N LEU A 604 -6.15 -6.84 28.24
CA LEU A 604 -6.40 -5.56 28.90
C LEU A 604 -7.25 -4.61 28.03
N SER A 605 -7.14 -4.73 26.70
CA SER A 605 -8.03 -4.03 25.77
C SER A 605 -8.07 -4.73 24.41
N GLU A 606 -9.19 -4.58 23.71
CA GLU A 606 -9.40 -5.00 22.31
C GLU A 606 -9.16 -3.82 21.36
N ILE A 607 -8.86 -4.08 20.08
CA ILE A 607 -8.53 -3.05 19.09
C ILE A 607 -9.59 -1.94 18.92
N ASN A 608 -10.87 -2.24 19.14
CA ASN A 608 -11.99 -1.29 19.07
C ASN A 608 -12.55 -0.93 20.46
N ASN A 609 -11.81 -1.22 21.55
CA ASN A 609 -12.24 -1.04 22.94
C ASN A 609 -13.58 -1.71 23.28
N LYS A 610 -13.93 -2.81 22.61
CA LYS A 610 -15.10 -3.62 22.99
C LYS A 610 -14.72 -4.63 24.07
N ASN A 611 -15.70 -5.02 24.89
CA ASN A 611 -15.54 -6.10 25.88
C ASN A 611 -15.71 -7.48 25.24
N ILE A 612 -14.88 -7.77 24.23
CA ILE A 612 -14.89 -9.03 23.49
C ILE A 612 -13.43 -9.44 23.30
N VAL A 613 -13.16 -10.74 23.35
CA VAL A 613 -11.85 -11.34 23.06
C VAL A 613 -12.01 -12.41 22.00
N THR A 614 -11.11 -12.41 21.03
CA THR A 614 -10.91 -13.48 20.08
C THR A 614 -9.44 -13.90 20.06
N VAL A 615 -9.24 -15.21 20.01
CA VAL A 615 -7.92 -15.83 19.90
C VAL A 615 -8.02 -16.89 18.82
N GLY A 616 -7.24 -16.73 17.75
CA GLY A 616 -7.08 -17.77 16.75
C GLY A 616 -6.20 -18.87 17.34
N GLU A 617 -4.97 -18.54 17.71
CA GLU A 617 -4.03 -19.49 18.31
C GLU A 617 -3.04 -18.82 19.27
N VAL A 618 -2.47 -19.60 20.20
CA VAL A 618 -1.38 -19.17 21.10
C VAL A 618 -0.28 -20.22 21.11
N GLY A 619 0.96 -19.76 21.01
CA GLY A 619 2.16 -20.60 21.04
C GLY A 619 3.12 -20.19 22.15
N ILE A 620 3.98 -21.11 22.57
CA ILE A 620 5.03 -20.88 23.58
C ILE A 620 6.40 -21.04 22.94
N LEU A 621 7.32 -20.14 23.29
CA LEU A 621 8.67 -20.06 22.74
C LEU A 621 9.68 -20.41 23.84
N THR A 622 10.67 -21.24 23.51
CA THR A 622 11.69 -21.71 24.48
C THR A 622 13.10 -21.20 24.18
N LYS A 623 13.33 -20.65 22.99
CA LYS A 623 14.63 -20.11 22.55
C LYS A 623 14.45 -18.68 22.09
#